data_AF-A0A7L2Z4J8-F1
#
_entry.id   AF-A0A7L2Z4J8-F1
#
_cell.length_a   1.000
_cell.length_b   1.000
_cell.length_c   1.000
_cell.angle_alpha   90.00
_cell.angle_beta   90.00
_cell.angle_gamma   90.00
#
_symmetry.space_group_name_H-M   'P 1'
#
loop_
_entity.id
_entity.type
_entity.pdbx_description
1 polymer ?
#
loop_
_entity_poly.entity_id
_entity_poly.type
_entity_poly.pdbx_seq_one_letter_code
_entity_poly.pdbx_strand_id
1 'polypeptide(L)'
;SFFPHNLFLQAYAKFSGAPLTVNTISNSWRAPKGDVPVLISDDIVISQPAKYNADYELSAKQGADTLAYIALLEEKLLPALLHTFWVEAENYCSVTRPWFASRIAFPLRLYLPGKMSREALNRILLTRGGPPLCSLTEVEAQIYRDAKECLNLLSKRLGTSQFFFGHTPTTLDAFVFGFLAPIYKVCFPRVQLQEHLKQLPNLCRFCDDILTCYFRLTVSGHSPAGQDTADANLQKLTQLVNKESNLIEKMDDNLRKSPQHPPRKLTTLKLAAGGEQSSPLNRLSP
;
A
#
# COMPACT_ATOMS: atom_id res chain seq x y z
N SER A 1 -2.39 5.12 -9.77
CA SER A 1 -2.03 4.92 -8.36
C SER A 1 -3.17 4.18 -7.66
N PHE A 2 -2.92 3.44 -6.58
CA PHE A 2 -3.95 2.55 -5.96
C PHE A 2 -4.56 3.13 -4.69
N PHE A 3 -3.83 3.99 -3.99
CA PHE A 3 -4.39 4.69 -2.84
C PHE A 3 -5.38 5.74 -3.32
N PRO A 4 -6.59 5.80 -2.75
CA PRO A 4 -7.61 6.78 -3.12
C PRO A 4 -7.06 8.21 -3.11
N HIS A 5 -6.23 8.52 -2.12
CA HIS A 5 -5.62 9.83 -1.96
C HIS A 5 -4.65 10.20 -3.10
N ASN A 6 -3.95 9.23 -3.66
CA ASN A 6 -2.95 9.47 -4.70
C ASN A 6 -3.62 9.56 -6.10
N LEU A 7 -4.71 8.82 -6.32
CA LEU A 7 -5.55 8.98 -7.50
C LEU A 7 -6.39 10.27 -7.44
N PHE A 8 -6.90 10.62 -6.25
CA PHE A 8 -7.55 11.89 -5.97
C PHE A 8 -6.67 13.07 -6.36
N LEU A 9 -5.42 13.13 -5.89
CA LEU A 9 -4.53 14.25 -6.22
C LEU A 9 -4.25 14.34 -7.72
N GLN A 10 -4.12 13.21 -8.42
CA GLN A 10 -3.96 13.20 -9.88
C GLN A 10 -5.21 13.68 -10.62
N ALA A 11 -6.40 13.36 -10.11
CA ALA A 11 -7.65 13.86 -10.67
C ALA A 11 -7.84 15.36 -10.38
N TYR A 12 -7.62 15.79 -9.13
CA TYR A 12 -7.71 17.18 -8.71
C TYR A 12 -6.76 18.09 -9.50
N ALA A 13 -5.52 17.64 -9.65
CA ALA A 13 -4.50 18.21 -10.53
C ALA A 13 -4.99 18.48 -11.95
N LYS A 14 -5.64 17.48 -12.56
CA LYS A 14 -6.16 17.56 -13.92
C LYS A 14 -7.42 18.43 -14.00
N PHE A 15 -8.25 18.45 -12.96
CA PHE A 15 -9.46 19.26 -12.89
C PHE A 15 -9.15 20.75 -12.72
N SER A 16 -8.12 21.09 -11.94
CA SER A 16 -7.70 22.48 -11.75
C SER A 16 -6.94 23.06 -12.95
N GLY A 17 -6.64 22.25 -13.98
CA GLY A 17 -5.87 22.67 -15.15
C GLY A 17 -4.41 23.02 -14.81
N ALA A 18 -3.93 22.66 -13.61
CA ALA A 18 -2.57 22.96 -13.19
C ALA A 18 -1.57 22.14 -14.04
N PRO A 19 -0.53 22.76 -14.62
CA PRO A 19 0.51 22.04 -15.35
C PRO A 19 1.37 21.26 -14.36
N LEU A 20 0.95 20.03 -14.07
CA LEU A 20 1.63 19.16 -13.13
C LEU A 20 2.46 18.13 -13.88
N THR A 21 3.79 18.24 -13.76
CA THR A 21 4.72 17.16 -14.09
C THR A 21 4.60 16.06 -13.04
N VAL A 22 3.81 15.03 -13.35
CA VAL A 22 3.70 13.82 -12.52
C VAL A 22 5.01 13.04 -12.62
N ASN A 23 5.99 13.41 -11.81
CA ASN A 23 7.19 12.61 -11.62
C ASN A 23 6.79 11.41 -10.76
N THR A 24 6.76 10.22 -11.38
CA THR A 24 6.61 8.96 -10.65
C THR A 24 7.90 8.72 -9.88
N ILE A 25 8.06 9.37 -8.73
CA ILE A 25 9.20 9.13 -7.85
C ILE A 25 8.96 7.77 -7.20
N SER A 26 9.69 6.74 -7.64
CA SER A 26 9.70 5.40 -7.04
C SER A 26 10.18 5.37 -5.57
N ASN A 27 10.58 6.53 -5.05
CA ASN A 27 11.29 6.72 -3.79
C ASN A 27 10.44 7.44 -2.72
N SER A 28 9.12 7.20 -2.66
CA SER A 28 8.21 7.75 -1.62
C SER A 28 8.60 7.41 -0.17
N TRP A 29 9.62 6.58 0.06
CA TRP A 29 10.12 6.21 1.39
C TRP A 29 10.86 7.32 2.14
N ARG A 30 11.24 8.42 1.47
CA ARG A 30 11.90 9.59 2.09
C ARG A 30 10.92 10.61 2.68
N ALA A 31 9.62 10.45 2.50
CA ALA A 31 8.65 11.32 3.15
C ALA A 31 8.61 11.03 4.67
N PRO A 32 8.71 12.04 5.56
CA PRO A 32 8.73 11.86 7.02
C PRO A 32 7.50 11.09 7.58
N LYS A 33 6.41 11.07 6.81
CA LYS A 33 5.26 10.19 6.99
C LYS A 33 5.03 9.46 5.66
N GLY A 34 5.52 8.23 5.56
CA GLY A 34 5.59 7.42 4.33
C GLY A 34 4.25 6.95 3.73
N ASP A 35 3.25 7.82 3.64
CA ASP A 35 1.98 7.55 2.96
C ASP A 35 1.33 8.79 2.32
N VAL A 36 1.96 9.97 2.39
CA VAL A 36 1.39 11.20 1.84
C VAL A 36 2.11 11.54 0.53
N PRO A 37 1.39 11.72 -0.59
CA PRO A 37 1.95 12.34 -1.78
C PRO A 37 2.38 13.75 -1.40
N VAL A 38 3.68 13.97 -1.33
CA VAL A 38 4.22 15.30 -1.06
C VAL A 38 4.18 16.07 -2.36
N LEU A 39 3.35 17.12 -2.42
CA LEU A 39 3.47 18.14 -3.45
C LEU A 39 4.78 18.89 -3.17
N ILE A 40 5.84 18.53 -3.89
CA ILE A 40 7.08 19.30 -3.89
C ILE A 40 6.92 20.33 -5.00
N SER A 41 6.63 21.57 -4.60
CA SER A 41 6.71 22.70 -5.51
C SER A 41 8.19 23.00 -5.69
N ASP A 42 8.76 22.70 -6.86
CA ASP A 42 10.04 23.31 -7.24
C ASP A 42 9.84 24.83 -7.27
N ASP A 43 10.77 25.56 -6.67
CA ASP A 43 10.84 27.01 -6.42
C ASP A 43 10.20 27.94 -7.47
N ILE A 44 8.88 27.93 -7.54
CA ILE A 44 8.06 28.98 -8.12
C ILE A 44 7.10 29.37 -6.99
N VAL A 45 7.40 30.49 -6.35
CA VAL A 45 6.44 31.23 -5.54
C VAL A 45 5.17 31.36 -6.39
N ILE A 46 4.15 30.55 -6.10
CA ILE A 46 2.83 30.70 -6.74
C ILE A 46 2.24 31.97 -6.11
N SER A 47 2.55 33.10 -6.73
CA SER A 47 2.04 34.43 -6.35
C SER A 47 0.52 34.55 -6.50
N GLN A 48 -0.20 33.47 -6.87
CA GLN A 48 -1.65 33.42 -7.02
C GLN A 48 -2.22 32.01 -6.72
N PRO A 49 -2.41 31.62 -5.44
CA PRO A 49 -3.09 30.37 -5.08
C PRO A 49 -4.54 30.30 -5.58
N ALA A 50 -5.12 31.43 -5.98
CA ALA A 50 -6.48 31.52 -6.52
C ALA A 50 -6.63 31.05 -7.99
N LYS A 51 -5.53 30.85 -8.73
CA LYS A 51 -5.62 30.62 -10.18
C LYS A 51 -5.94 29.17 -10.58
N TYR A 52 -5.76 28.21 -9.67
CA TYR A 52 -5.94 26.78 -9.92
C TYR A 52 -6.78 26.11 -8.82
N ASN A 53 -7.93 26.71 -8.50
CA ASN A 53 -8.88 26.14 -7.55
C ASN A 53 -10.08 25.53 -8.30
N ALA A 54 -10.21 24.20 -8.27
CA ALA A 54 -11.37 23.51 -8.85
C ALA A 54 -12.70 23.86 -8.14
N ASP A 55 -12.64 24.46 -6.95
CA ASP A 55 -13.80 24.85 -6.16
C ASP A 55 -14.15 26.34 -6.27
N TYR A 56 -13.56 27.08 -7.22
CA TYR A 56 -13.76 28.54 -7.34
C TYR A 56 -15.23 28.95 -7.49
N GLU A 57 -16.03 28.12 -8.16
CA GLU A 57 -17.46 28.37 -8.42
C GLU A 57 -18.38 27.84 -7.30
N LEU A 58 -17.84 27.27 -6.22
CA LEU A 58 -18.65 26.68 -5.16
C LEU A 58 -19.22 27.74 -4.21
N SER A 59 -20.52 27.66 -3.97
CA SER A 59 -21.16 28.37 -2.85
C SER A 59 -20.67 27.83 -1.50
N ALA A 60 -20.77 28.64 -0.44
CA ALA A 60 -20.44 28.22 0.92
C ALA A 60 -21.18 26.94 1.35
N LYS A 61 -22.43 26.77 0.92
CA LYS A 61 -23.21 25.56 1.14
C LYS A 61 -22.59 24.34 0.45
N GLN A 62 -22.21 24.47 -0.83
CA GLN A 62 -21.56 23.38 -1.57
C GLN A 62 -20.17 23.05 -0.99
N GLY A 63 -19.43 24.05 -0.48
CA GLY A 63 -18.19 23.82 0.26
C GLY A 63 -18.40 22.98 1.52
N ALA A 64 -19.45 23.29 2.31
CA ALA A 64 -19.82 22.48 3.47
C ALA A 64 -20.27 21.07 3.08
N ASP A 65 -21.10 20.95 2.02
CA ASP A 65 -21.52 19.65 1.48
C ASP A 65 -20.31 18.82 1.03
N THR A 66 -19.29 19.45 0.42
CA THR A 66 -18.04 18.79 0.01
C THR A 66 -17.35 18.13 1.20
N LEU A 67 -17.14 18.88 2.28
CA LEU A 67 -16.51 18.35 3.49
C LEU A 67 -17.34 17.21 4.12
N ALA A 68 -18.66 17.34 4.12
CA ALA A 68 -19.56 16.31 4.63
C ALA A 68 -19.46 15.01 3.81
N TYR A 69 -19.40 15.10 2.48
CA TYR A 69 -19.24 13.91 1.62
C TYR A 69 -17.84 13.31 1.70
N ILE A 70 -16.80 14.12 1.85
CA ILE A 70 -15.43 13.63 2.11
C ILE A 70 -15.41 12.82 3.41
N ALA A 71 -15.95 13.37 4.49
CA ALA A 71 -16.05 12.65 5.77
C ALA A 71 -16.88 11.36 5.63
N LEU A 72 -17.99 11.39 4.88
CA LEU A 72 -18.81 10.20 4.62
C LEU A 72 -18.00 9.11 3.90
N LEU A 73 -17.21 9.46 2.89
CA LEU A 73 -16.36 8.51 2.15
C LEU A 73 -15.27 7.91 3.04
N GLU A 74 -14.60 8.75 3.84
CA GLU A 74 -13.55 8.30 4.75
C GLU A 74 -14.08 7.40 5.88
N GLU A 75 -15.28 7.70 6.38
CA GLU A 75 -15.91 6.90 7.42
C GLU A 75 -16.51 5.62 6.86
N LYS A 76 -17.34 5.71 5.83
CA LYS A 76 -18.19 4.58 5.41
C LYS A 76 -17.59 3.74 4.27
N LEU A 77 -16.88 4.35 3.33
CA LEU A 77 -16.36 3.64 2.15
C LEU A 77 -14.91 3.16 2.33
N LEU A 78 -14.07 3.98 2.97
CA LEU A 78 -12.65 3.67 3.15
C LEU A 78 -12.38 2.34 3.88
N PRO A 79 -13.10 1.97 4.97
CA PRO A 79 -12.85 0.70 5.64
C PRO A 79 -13.10 -0.51 4.72
N ALA A 80 -14.17 -0.48 3.92
CA ALA A 80 -14.47 -1.56 2.97
C ALA A 80 -13.46 -1.62 1.82
N LEU A 81 -12.97 -0.45 1.37
CA LEU A 81 -11.90 -0.37 0.37
C LEU A 81 -10.61 -0.99 0.92
N LEU A 82 -10.18 -0.59 2.13
CA LEU A 82 -9.02 -1.14 2.80
C LEU A 82 -9.15 -2.65 3.00
N HIS A 83 -10.32 -3.12 3.43
CA HIS A 83 -10.59 -4.55 3.57
C HIS A 83 -10.41 -5.30 2.25
N THR A 84 -11.10 -4.85 1.20
CA THR A 84 -11.09 -5.48 -0.13
C THR A 84 -9.67 -5.60 -0.71
N PHE A 85 -8.81 -4.61 -0.44
CA PHE A 85 -7.48 -4.55 -1.01
C PHE A 85 -6.40 -5.24 -0.15
N TRP A 86 -6.46 -5.06 1.17
CA TRP A 86 -5.34 -5.35 2.07
C TRP A 86 -5.63 -6.46 3.09
N VAL A 87 -6.89 -6.84 3.29
CA VAL A 87 -7.31 -7.81 4.30
C VAL A 87 -7.92 -9.05 3.65
N GLU A 88 -8.76 -8.89 2.62
CA GLU A 88 -9.34 -10.00 1.86
C GLU A 88 -8.23 -10.86 1.25
N ALA A 89 -8.15 -12.12 1.69
CA ALA A 89 -6.98 -12.96 1.49
C ALA A 89 -6.74 -13.28 0.00
N GLU A 90 -7.80 -13.59 -0.73
CA GLU A 90 -7.71 -13.90 -2.17
C GLU A 90 -7.28 -12.67 -2.97
N ASN A 91 -7.89 -11.51 -2.70
CA ASN A 91 -7.57 -10.26 -3.38
C ASN A 91 -6.14 -9.79 -3.06
N TYR A 92 -5.75 -9.86 -1.78
CA TYR A 92 -4.43 -9.44 -1.33
C TYR A 92 -3.32 -10.30 -1.95
N CYS A 93 -3.46 -11.63 -1.90
CA CYS A 93 -2.41 -12.54 -2.37
C CYS A 93 -2.27 -12.54 -3.90
N SER A 94 -3.39 -12.49 -4.64
CA SER A 94 -3.37 -12.62 -6.10
C SER A 94 -3.20 -11.30 -6.85
N VAL A 95 -3.70 -10.19 -6.29
CA VAL A 95 -3.74 -8.89 -6.98
C VAL A 95 -2.88 -7.85 -6.26
N THR A 96 -3.23 -7.50 -5.01
CA THR A 96 -2.66 -6.31 -4.35
C THR A 96 -1.18 -6.46 -4.06
N ARG A 97 -0.77 -7.55 -3.39
CA ARG A 97 0.62 -7.75 -2.96
C ARG A 97 1.57 -7.89 -4.16
N PRO A 98 1.31 -8.73 -5.18
CA PRO A 98 2.21 -8.84 -6.34
C PRO A 98 2.35 -7.50 -7.08
N TRP A 99 1.25 -6.79 -7.27
CA TRP A 99 1.25 -5.49 -7.94
C TRP A 99 2.06 -4.45 -7.18
N PHE A 100 1.89 -4.34 -5.86
CA PHE A 100 2.67 -3.41 -5.03
C PHE A 100 4.14 -3.80 -4.99
N ALA A 101 4.45 -5.07 -4.76
CA ALA A 101 5.82 -5.55 -4.67
C ALA A 101 6.60 -5.36 -5.98
N SER A 102 5.94 -5.38 -7.14
CA SER A 102 6.57 -5.14 -8.45
C SER A 102 7.08 -3.70 -8.64
N ARG A 103 6.61 -2.75 -7.83
CA ARG A 103 6.89 -1.31 -7.97
C ARG A 103 7.81 -0.76 -6.88
N ILE A 104 8.26 -1.64 -5.99
CA ILE A 104 9.08 -1.29 -4.84
C ILE A 104 10.42 -1.98 -5.00
N ALA A 105 11.52 -1.24 -4.80
CA ALA A 105 12.85 -1.82 -4.84
C ALA A 105 13.03 -2.85 -3.70
N PHE A 106 13.83 -3.88 -3.98
CA PHE A 106 14.36 -4.73 -2.91
C PHE A 106 15.23 -3.88 -1.97
N PRO A 107 15.15 -4.06 -0.63
CA PRO A 107 14.43 -5.12 0.10
C PRO A 107 13.00 -4.75 0.53
N LEU A 108 12.60 -3.48 0.38
CA LEU A 108 11.33 -2.96 0.90
C LEU A 108 10.10 -3.70 0.37
N ARG A 109 10.17 -4.23 -0.85
CA ARG A 109 9.10 -5.05 -1.45
C ARG A 109 8.67 -6.26 -0.60
N LEU A 110 9.57 -6.80 0.24
CA LEU A 110 9.30 -7.98 1.08
C LEU A 110 8.57 -7.62 2.37
N TYR A 111 8.82 -6.43 2.91
CA TYR A 111 8.31 -5.99 4.20
C TYR A 111 7.04 -5.14 4.06
N LEU A 112 7.05 -4.22 3.11
CA LEU A 112 6.06 -3.15 3.07
C LEU A 112 4.63 -3.64 2.82
N PRO A 113 4.33 -4.53 1.86
CA PRO A 113 2.96 -4.99 1.67
C PRO A 113 2.36 -5.60 2.94
N GLY A 114 3.16 -6.36 3.71
CA GLY A 114 2.74 -6.91 4.99
C GLY A 114 2.50 -5.84 6.06
N LYS A 115 3.35 -4.81 6.11
CA LYS A 115 3.12 -3.65 7.00
C LYS A 115 1.81 -2.94 6.68
N MET A 116 1.53 -2.68 5.40
CA MET A 116 0.31 -1.99 4.97
C MET A 116 -0.95 -2.83 5.22
N SER A 117 -0.86 -4.15 5.00
CA SER A 117 -1.93 -5.09 5.34
C SER A 117 -2.29 -5.04 6.84
N ARG A 118 -1.27 -5.09 7.71
CA ARG A 118 -1.48 -5.00 9.15
C ARG A 118 -2.05 -3.66 9.58
N GLU A 119 -1.58 -2.55 8.99
CA GLU A 119 -2.09 -1.21 9.29
C GLU A 119 -3.56 -1.06 8.87
N ALA A 120 -3.93 -1.57 7.69
CA ALA A 120 -5.30 -1.56 7.20
C ALA A 120 -6.23 -2.32 8.15
N LEU A 121 -5.83 -3.52 8.59
CA LEU A 121 -6.60 -4.32 9.54
C LEU A 121 -6.75 -3.60 10.89
N ASN A 122 -5.64 -3.09 11.44
CA ASN A 122 -5.66 -2.35 12.72
C ASN A 122 -6.60 -1.15 12.64
N ARG A 123 -6.55 -0.38 11.56
CA ARG A 123 -7.43 0.78 11.37
C ARG A 123 -8.90 0.38 11.34
N ILE A 124 -9.25 -0.69 10.63
CA ILE A 124 -10.63 -1.21 10.59
C ILE A 124 -11.07 -1.62 11.99
N LEU A 125 -10.25 -2.40 12.70
CA LEU A 125 -10.59 -2.89 14.04
C LEU A 125 -10.73 -1.76 15.06
N LEU A 126 -9.86 -0.75 15.03
CA LEU A 126 -9.93 0.40 15.94
C LEU A 126 -11.16 1.29 15.71
N THR A 127 -11.65 1.36 14.47
CA THR A 127 -12.79 2.23 14.11
C THR A 127 -14.14 1.51 14.11
N ARG A 128 -14.14 0.17 13.94
CA ARG A 128 -15.36 -0.63 13.76
C ARG A 128 -15.49 -1.81 14.71
N GLY A 129 -14.41 -2.25 15.35
CA GLY A 129 -14.38 -3.37 16.30
C GLY A 129 -14.72 -2.94 17.73
N GLY A 130 -15.87 -2.29 17.93
CA GLY A 130 -16.31 -1.82 19.25
C GLY A 130 -16.63 -2.95 20.24
N PRO A 131 -16.69 -2.66 21.56
CA PRO A 131 -17.12 -3.64 22.57
C PRO A 131 -18.61 -3.97 22.45
N PRO A 132 -19.05 -5.20 22.78
CA PRO A 132 -18.24 -6.37 23.15
C PRO A 132 -17.67 -7.05 21.90
N LEU A 133 -16.41 -7.51 21.97
CA LEU A 133 -15.62 -8.23 20.94
C LEU A 133 -16.43 -8.69 19.70
N CYS A 134 -16.71 -7.79 18.76
CA CYS A 134 -17.38 -8.16 17.52
C CYS A 134 -16.51 -9.17 16.77
N SER A 135 -17.12 -10.21 16.21
CA SER A 135 -16.39 -11.16 15.37
C SER A 135 -15.85 -10.43 14.13
N LEU A 136 -14.73 -10.92 13.57
CA LEU A 136 -14.18 -10.35 12.33
C LEU A 136 -15.22 -10.34 11.20
N THR A 137 -16.04 -11.39 11.13
CA THR A 137 -17.15 -11.51 10.17
C THR A 137 -18.23 -10.46 10.38
N GLU A 138 -18.57 -10.11 11.63
CA GLU A 138 -19.52 -9.03 11.92
C GLU A 138 -18.99 -7.66 11.50
N VAL A 139 -17.72 -7.38 11.81
CA VAL A 139 -17.05 -6.13 11.41
C VAL A 139 -17.01 -6.03 9.89
N GLU A 140 -16.64 -7.11 9.21
CA GLU A 140 -16.65 -7.21 7.76
C GLU A 140 -18.04 -6.94 7.18
N ALA A 141 -19.07 -7.61 7.69
CA ALA A 141 -20.44 -7.42 7.25
C ALA A 141 -20.88 -5.96 7.46
N GLN A 142 -20.50 -5.34 8.59
CA GLN A 142 -20.82 -3.96 8.88
C GLN A 142 -20.15 -2.98 7.91
N ILE A 143 -18.84 -3.11 7.65
CA ILE A 143 -18.14 -2.20 6.74
C ILE A 143 -18.65 -2.31 5.31
N TYR A 144 -19.01 -3.51 4.84
CA TYR A 144 -19.58 -3.67 3.50
C TYR A 144 -21.02 -3.15 3.42
N ARG A 145 -21.84 -3.30 4.47
CA ARG A 145 -23.18 -2.66 4.52
C ARG A 145 -23.06 -1.14 4.45
N ASP A 146 -22.22 -0.56 5.30
CA ASP A 146 -21.96 0.88 5.37
C ASP A 146 -21.44 1.45 4.05
N ALA A 147 -20.52 0.73 3.39
CA ALA A 147 -19.98 1.13 2.09
C ALA A 147 -21.06 1.11 1.00
N LYS A 148 -21.91 0.07 0.95
CA LYS A 148 -23.02 -0.01 -0.02
C LYS A 148 -24.03 1.12 0.18
N GLU A 149 -24.35 1.46 1.42
CA GLU A 149 -25.19 2.62 1.74
C GLU A 149 -24.55 3.93 1.27
N CYS A 150 -23.25 4.12 1.53
CA CYS A 150 -22.50 5.28 1.04
C CYS A 150 -22.56 5.40 -0.50
N LEU A 151 -22.34 4.28 -1.22
CA LEU A 151 -22.45 4.26 -2.68
C LEU A 151 -23.86 4.63 -3.17
N ASN A 152 -24.91 4.16 -2.49
CA ASN A 152 -26.28 4.53 -2.82
C ASN A 152 -26.54 6.03 -2.58
N LEU A 153 -26.02 6.60 -1.49
CA LEU A 153 -26.12 8.04 -1.21
C LEU A 153 -25.40 8.88 -2.26
N LEU A 154 -24.20 8.46 -2.68
CA LEU A 154 -23.44 9.12 -3.74
C LEU A 154 -24.16 9.02 -5.08
N SER A 155 -24.70 7.85 -5.44
CA SER A 155 -25.50 7.66 -6.65
C SER A 155 -26.75 8.55 -6.64
N LYS A 156 -27.45 8.63 -5.50
CA LYS A 156 -28.61 9.53 -5.34
C LYS A 156 -28.21 11.00 -5.47
N ARG A 157 -27.06 11.39 -4.90
CA ARG A 157 -26.55 12.76 -4.97
C ARG A 157 -26.15 13.15 -6.40
N LEU A 158 -25.43 12.28 -7.10
CA LEU A 158 -25.03 12.51 -8.49
C LEU A 158 -26.25 12.56 -9.41
N GLY A 159 -27.24 11.69 -9.18
CA GLY A 159 -28.46 11.63 -9.98
C GLY A 159 -28.14 11.43 -11.46
N THR A 160 -28.62 12.35 -12.30
CA THR A 160 -28.37 12.38 -13.75
C THR A 160 -27.23 13.32 -14.15
N SER A 161 -26.72 14.14 -13.23
CA SER A 161 -25.66 15.13 -13.47
C SER A 161 -24.35 14.47 -13.91
N GLN A 162 -23.51 15.25 -14.59
CA GLN A 162 -22.16 14.81 -14.97
C GLN A 162 -21.22 14.81 -13.76
N PHE A 163 -21.28 15.87 -12.95
CA PHE A 163 -20.50 16.05 -11.73
C PHE A 163 -21.41 16.35 -10.53
N PHE A 164 -20.89 16.23 -9.31
CA PHE A 164 -21.66 16.33 -8.06
C PHE A 164 -22.27 17.72 -7.80
N PHE A 165 -21.69 18.78 -8.40
CA PHE A 165 -22.18 20.15 -8.28
C PHE A 165 -22.53 20.81 -9.63
N GLY A 166 -22.65 20.03 -10.71
CA GLY A 166 -23.12 20.54 -12.00
C GLY A 166 -22.31 20.02 -13.18
N HIS A 167 -21.77 20.95 -13.98
CA HIS A 167 -21.09 20.67 -15.25
C HIS A 167 -19.56 20.79 -15.17
N THR A 168 -19.03 21.44 -14.13
CA THR A 168 -17.59 21.57 -13.90
C THR A 168 -17.15 20.58 -12.80
N PRO A 169 -16.01 19.89 -12.98
CA PRO A 169 -15.50 18.99 -11.95
C PRO A 169 -14.93 19.77 -10.77
N THR A 170 -15.15 19.26 -9.56
CA THR A 170 -14.76 19.91 -8.29
C THR A 170 -13.87 19.00 -7.45
N THR A 171 -13.42 19.48 -6.29
CA THR A 171 -12.69 18.66 -5.31
C THR A 171 -13.48 17.41 -4.93
N LEU A 172 -14.80 17.52 -4.77
CA LEU A 172 -15.65 16.39 -4.43
C LEU A 172 -15.60 15.31 -5.52
N ASP A 173 -15.67 15.70 -6.80
CA ASP A 173 -15.59 14.77 -7.92
C ASP A 173 -14.24 14.04 -7.94
N ALA A 174 -13.15 14.76 -7.70
CA ALA A 174 -11.82 14.15 -7.66
C ALA A 174 -11.71 13.14 -6.52
N PHE A 175 -12.28 13.47 -5.37
CA PHE A 175 -12.23 12.62 -4.18
C PHE A 175 -13.08 11.37 -4.37
N VAL A 176 -14.33 11.52 -4.83
CA VAL A 176 -15.21 10.38 -5.16
C VAL A 176 -14.56 9.50 -6.21
N PHE A 177 -14.02 10.08 -7.29
CA PHE A 177 -13.32 9.32 -8.32
C PHE A 177 -12.12 8.53 -7.77
N GLY A 178 -11.33 9.15 -6.89
CA GLY A 178 -10.20 8.50 -6.23
C GLY A 178 -10.58 7.23 -5.48
N PHE A 179 -11.76 7.19 -4.86
CA PHE A 179 -12.29 6.02 -4.17
C PHE A 179 -12.93 5.00 -5.12
N LEU A 180 -13.73 5.46 -6.08
CA LEU A 180 -14.54 4.57 -6.93
C LEU A 180 -13.72 3.89 -8.01
N ALA A 181 -12.79 4.60 -8.65
CA ALA A 181 -12.06 4.07 -9.79
C ALA A 181 -11.22 2.82 -9.47
N PRO A 182 -10.51 2.71 -8.32
CA PRO A 182 -9.82 1.49 -7.96
C PRO A 182 -10.79 0.31 -7.76
N ILE A 183 -11.92 0.52 -7.08
CA ILE A 183 -12.93 -0.52 -6.89
C ILE A 183 -13.51 -0.96 -8.25
N TYR A 184 -13.76 0.00 -9.14
CA TYR A 184 -14.40 -0.24 -10.41
C TYR A 184 -13.50 -0.92 -11.45
N LYS A 185 -12.21 -0.55 -11.51
CA LYS A 185 -11.29 -1.00 -12.57
C LYS A 185 -10.38 -2.15 -12.20
N VAL A 186 -10.15 -2.42 -10.91
CA VAL A 186 -9.29 -3.55 -10.51
C VAL A 186 -10.05 -4.87 -10.67
N CYS A 187 -9.40 -5.86 -11.30
CA CYS A 187 -9.95 -7.20 -11.47
C CYS A 187 -9.69 -8.04 -10.21
N PHE A 188 -10.62 -8.02 -9.27
CA PHE A 188 -10.53 -8.82 -8.05
C PHE A 188 -11.13 -10.23 -8.23
N PRO A 189 -10.56 -11.26 -7.58
CA PRO A 189 -11.25 -12.54 -7.38
C PRO A 189 -12.55 -12.40 -6.57
N ARG A 190 -12.51 -11.67 -5.44
CA ARG A 190 -13.67 -11.38 -4.59
C ARG A 190 -14.23 -10.00 -4.91
N VAL A 191 -15.45 -9.97 -5.44
CA VAL A 191 -16.05 -8.80 -6.11
C VAL A 191 -17.23 -8.15 -5.38
N GLN A 192 -17.51 -8.51 -4.12
CA GLN A 192 -18.72 -8.08 -3.40
C GLN A 192 -19.04 -6.57 -3.46
N LEU A 193 -18.04 -5.71 -3.26
CA LEU A 193 -18.23 -4.25 -3.34
C LEU A 193 -18.27 -3.75 -4.79
N GLN A 194 -17.50 -4.37 -5.67
CA GLN A 194 -17.48 -4.03 -7.10
C GLN A 194 -18.82 -4.37 -7.78
N GLU A 195 -19.45 -5.49 -7.43
CA GLU A 195 -20.77 -5.88 -7.93
C GLU A 195 -21.83 -4.85 -7.56
N HIS A 196 -21.86 -4.39 -6.30
CA HIS A 196 -22.78 -3.34 -5.88
C HIS A 196 -22.54 -2.02 -6.64
N LEU A 197 -21.27 -1.63 -6.81
CA LEU A 197 -20.93 -0.44 -7.59
C LEU A 197 -21.40 -0.55 -9.05
N LYS A 198 -21.26 -1.73 -9.67
CA LYS A 198 -21.72 -2.00 -11.05
C LYS A 198 -23.24 -1.94 -11.21
N GLN A 199 -24.01 -2.12 -10.13
CA GLN A 199 -25.46 -1.92 -10.12
C GLN A 199 -25.86 -0.43 -10.12
N LEU A 200 -24.91 0.49 -9.95
CA LEU A 200 -25.12 1.94 -9.95
C LEU A 200 -24.54 2.55 -11.24
N PRO A 201 -25.29 2.54 -12.35
CA PRO A 201 -24.77 2.87 -13.68
C PRO A 201 -24.31 4.32 -13.81
N ASN A 202 -24.91 5.25 -13.05
CA ASN A 202 -24.50 6.65 -13.06
C ASN A 202 -23.10 6.86 -12.45
N LEU A 203 -22.74 6.12 -11.39
CA LEU A 203 -21.40 6.15 -10.81
C LEU A 203 -20.36 5.47 -11.71
N CYS A 204 -20.76 4.41 -12.42
CA CYS A 204 -19.90 3.77 -13.42
C CYS A 204 -19.59 4.73 -14.57
N ARG A 205 -20.63 5.36 -15.13
CA ARG A 205 -20.52 6.41 -16.15
C ARG A 205 -19.61 7.54 -15.70
N PHE A 206 -19.82 8.05 -14.48
CA PHE A 206 -18.96 9.08 -13.88
C PHE A 206 -17.47 8.70 -13.88
N CYS A 207 -17.15 7.46 -13.51
CA CYS A 207 -15.76 6.99 -13.54
C CYS A 207 -15.20 6.90 -14.97
N ASP A 208 -15.99 6.37 -15.91
CA ASP A 208 -15.59 6.22 -17.31
C ASP A 208 -15.39 7.56 -18.02
N ASP A 209 -16.27 8.53 -17.75
CA ASP A 209 -16.19 9.88 -18.28
C ASP A 209 -14.91 10.57 -17.80
N ILE A 210 -14.61 10.50 -16.49
CA ILE A 210 -13.39 11.09 -15.94
C ILE A 210 -12.13 10.43 -16.54
N LEU A 211 -12.09 9.10 -16.61
CA LEU A 211 -10.97 8.38 -17.22
C LEU A 211 -10.77 8.78 -18.69
N THR A 212 -11.86 8.93 -19.41
CA THR A 212 -11.85 9.28 -20.84
C THR A 212 -11.40 10.71 -21.07
N CYS A 213 -11.99 11.67 -20.36
CA CYS A 213 -11.74 13.10 -20.55
C CYS A 213 -10.36 13.53 -20.02
N TYR A 214 -9.92 12.97 -18.88
CA TYR A 214 -8.74 13.48 -18.17
C TYR A 214 -7.54 12.55 -18.21
N PHE A 215 -7.72 11.24 -18.40
CA PHE A 215 -6.62 10.27 -18.31
C PHE A 215 -6.21 9.61 -19.64
N ARG A 216 -6.96 9.80 -20.75
CA ARG A 216 -6.56 9.26 -22.07
C ARG A 216 -5.43 10.01 -22.77
N LEU A 217 -5.06 11.23 -22.35
CA LEU A 217 -4.04 12.06 -23.02
C LEU A 217 -2.57 11.72 -22.67
N THR A 218 -2.26 10.59 -22.01
CA THR A 218 -0.87 10.21 -21.69
C THR A 218 -0.32 9.04 -22.51
N VAL A 219 -0.97 8.65 -23.62
CA VAL A 219 -0.46 7.60 -24.56
C VAL A 219 0.06 8.21 -25.86
N SER A 220 0.77 9.34 -25.77
CA SER A 220 1.52 9.91 -26.89
C SER A 220 2.93 10.25 -26.43
N GLY A 221 3.85 9.30 -26.66
CA GLY A 221 5.29 9.54 -26.62
C GLY A 221 6.01 9.18 -25.32
N HIS A 222 6.28 7.90 -25.09
CA HIS A 222 7.51 7.51 -24.39
C HIS A 222 8.40 6.77 -25.39
N SER A 223 9.45 7.46 -25.83
CA SER A 223 10.56 6.90 -26.60
C SER A 223 11.39 5.98 -25.67
N PRO A 224 11.82 4.78 -26.10
CA PRO A 224 12.53 3.83 -25.26
C PRO A 224 14.00 4.23 -25.19
N ALA A 225 14.36 5.16 -24.30
CA ALA A 225 15.75 5.56 -24.09
C ALA A 225 16.29 5.22 -22.68
N GLY A 226 15.56 4.40 -21.91
CA GLY A 226 15.92 4.07 -20.52
C GLY A 226 15.98 2.58 -20.16
N GLN A 227 15.69 1.67 -21.10
CA GLN A 227 15.70 0.23 -20.82
C GLN A 227 17.14 -0.33 -20.73
N ASP A 228 18.06 0.17 -21.56
CA ASP A 228 19.40 -0.41 -21.74
C ASP A 228 20.30 -0.33 -20.49
N THR A 229 20.14 0.70 -19.66
CA THR A 229 20.95 0.86 -18.43
C THR A 229 20.46 -0.02 -17.27
N ALA A 230 19.17 -0.32 -17.20
CA ALA A 230 18.62 -1.22 -16.20
C ALA A 230 19.02 -2.68 -16.48
N ASP A 231 18.98 -3.08 -17.76
CA ASP A 231 19.39 -4.42 -18.19
C ASP A 231 20.90 -4.64 -18.03
N ALA A 232 21.72 -3.62 -18.31
CA ALA A 232 23.16 -3.68 -18.07
C ALA A 232 23.50 -3.84 -16.57
N ASN A 233 22.75 -3.18 -15.69
CA ASN A 233 22.95 -3.31 -14.24
C ASN A 233 22.46 -4.67 -13.71
N LEU A 234 21.37 -5.21 -14.26
CA LEU A 234 20.89 -6.55 -13.90
C LEU A 234 21.88 -7.63 -14.35
N GLN A 235 22.45 -7.52 -15.55
CA GLN A 235 23.49 -8.43 -16.03
C GLN A 235 24.76 -8.37 -15.17
N LYS A 236 25.18 -7.18 -14.71
CA LYS A 236 26.30 -7.03 -13.77
C LYS A 236 26.04 -7.69 -12.42
N LEU A 237 24.82 -7.57 -11.90
CA LEU A 237 24.42 -8.23 -10.65
C LEU A 237 24.38 -9.76 -10.82
N THR A 238 23.88 -10.28 -11.94
CA THR A 238 23.91 -11.72 -12.23
C THR A 238 25.34 -12.24 -12.35
N GLN A 239 26.26 -11.49 -12.97
CA GLN A 239 27.67 -11.84 -13.00
C GLN A 239 28.33 -11.85 -11.62
N LEU A 240 27.99 -10.88 -10.75
CA LEU A 240 28.50 -10.82 -9.38
C LEU A 240 28.03 -12.01 -8.54
N VAL A 241 26.75 -12.36 -8.62
CA VAL A 241 26.19 -13.53 -7.91
C VAL A 241 26.83 -14.82 -8.40
N ASN A 242 27.00 -15.00 -9.71
CA ASN A 242 27.69 -16.18 -10.25
C ASN A 242 29.17 -16.23 -9.84
N LYS A 243 29.82 -15.08 -9.70
CA LYS A 243 31.22 -15.02 -9.24
C LYS A 243 31.35 -15.40 -7.77
N GLU A 244 30.42 -14.96 -6.91
CA GLU A 244 30.41 -15.38 -5.50
C GLU A 244 30.12 -16.86 -5.33
N SER A 245 29.16 -17.42 -6.07
CA SER A 245 28.87 -18.86 -6.02
C SER A 245 30.10 -19.71 -6.39
N ASN A 246 30.85 -19.30 -7.42
CA ASN A 246 32.10 -19.98 -7.82
C ASN A 246 33.22 -19.86 -6.77
N LEU A 247 33.28 -18.76 -6.00
CA LEU A 247 34.26 -18.58 -4.94
C LEU A 247 33.91 -19.44 -3.71
N ILE A 248 32.62 -19.56 -3.39
CA ILE A 248 32.14 -20.43 -2.31
C ILE A 248 32.43 -21.89 -2.63
N GLU A 249 32.16 -22.33 -3.87
CA GLU A 249 32.46 -23.70 -4.32
C GLU A 249 33.97 -24.00 -4.26
N LYS A 250 34.82 -23.04 -4.68
CA LYS A 250 36.28 -23.16 -4.55
C LYS A 250 36.79 -23.17 -3.11
N MET A 251 36.11 -22.47 -2.19
CA MET A 251 36.47 -22.50 -0.77
C MET A 251 36.09 -23.85 -0.16
N ASP A 252 34.92 -24.39 -0.49
CA ASP A 252 34.47 -25.71 0.00
C ASP A 252 35.40 -26.82 -0.50
N ASP A 253 35.79 -26.78 -1.78
CA ASP A 253 36.77 -27.71 -2.36
C ASP A 253 38.16 -27.63 -1.72
N ASN A 254 38.60 -26.43 -1.29
CA ASN A 254 39.86 -26.27 -0.56
C ASN A 254 39.76 -26.81 0.87
N LEU A 255 38.63 -26.60 1.55
CA LEU A 255 38.38 -27.21 2.87
C LEU A 255 38.37 -28.74 2.78
N ARG A 256 37.81 -29.29 1.70
CA ARG A 256 37.77 -30.75 1.46
C ARG A 256 39.14 -31.37 1.19
N LYS A 257 40.10 -30.58 0.69
CA LYS A 257 41.48 -31.00 0.37
C LYS A 257 42.49 -30.71 1.49
N SER A 258 42.05 -30.12 2.60
CA SER A 258 42.94 -29.83 3.75
C SER A 258 43.27 -31.12 4.52
N PRO A 259 44.55 -31.41 4.83
CA PRO A 259 44.94 -32.65 5.48
C PRO A 259 44.38 -32.72 6.91
N GLN A 260 43.65 -33.79 7.22
CA GLN A 260 43.11 -34.02 8.57
C GLN A 260 44.23 -34.42 9.54
N HIS A 261 44.36 -33.67 10.65
CA HIS A 261 45.19 -34.09 11.77
C HIS A 261 44.54 -35.28 12.51
N PRO A 262 45.31 -36.30 12.93
CA PRO A 262 44.77 -37.43 13.65
C PRO A 262 44.25 -37.02 15.04
N PRO A 263 43.19 -37.69 15.55
CA PRO A 263 42.57 -37.31 16.81
C PRO A 263 43.50 -37.59 18.01
N ARG A 264 43.65 -36.59 18.89
CA ARG A 264 44.27 -36.74 20.21
C ARG A 264 43.45 -37.73 21.04
N LYS A 265 44.06 -38.82 21.48
CA LYS A 265 43.46 -39.80 22.41
C LYS A 265 43.21 -39.13 23.77
N LEU A 266 41.96 -39.15 24.26
CA LEU A 266 41.65 -38.85 25.65
C LEU A 266 42.11 -40.04 26.51
N THR A 267 43.00 -39.78 27.48
CA THR A 267 43.42 -40.78 28.46
C THR A 267 42.39 -40.89 29.57
N THR A 268 41.78 -42.06 29.71
CA THR A 268 40.89 -42.45 30.82
C THR A 268 41.70 -42.53 32.13
N LEU A 269 41.32 -41.73 33.14
CA LEU A 269 41.86 -41.87 34.50
C LEU A 269 41.01 -42.89 35.29
N LYS A 270 41.68 -43.90 35.84
CA LYS A 270 41.12 -44.97 36.67
C LYS A 270 40.82 -44.50 38.10
N LEU A 271 39.74 -45.05 38.64
CA LEU A 271 39.36 -45.06 40.06
C LEU A 271 40.32 -45.97 40.86
N ALA A 272 40.83 -45.49 42.01
CA ALA A 272 41.46 -46.32 43.04
C ALA A 272 40.98 -45.88 44.42
N ALA A 273 40.67 -46.87 45.26
CA ALA A 273 40.08 -46.74 46.59
C ALA A 273 41.14 -46.63 47.70
N GLY A 274 40.74 -46.04 48.83
CA GLY A 274 41.21 -46.44 50.17
C GLY A 274 41.86 -45.36 51.02
N GLY A 275 41.34 -45.17 52.23
CA GLY A 275 42.15 -44.83 53.42
C GLY A 275 41.85 -43.51 54.13
N GLU A 276 40.92 -43.59 55.10
CA GLU A 276 40.83 -42.88 56.40
C GLU A 276 41.69 -41.62 56.69
N GLN A 277 41.04 -40.54 57.18
CA GLN A 277 41.13 -40.13 58.59
C GLN A 277 40.22 -38.91 58.95
N SER A 278 39.56 -39.06 60.10
CA SER A 278 39.11 -38.05 61.09
C SER A 278 38.12 -36.93 60.74
N SER A 279 36.91 -37.06 61.30
CA SER A 279 35.95 -36.02 61.75
C SER A 279 36.54 -35.11 62.87
N PRO A 280 35.85 -34.10 63.48
CA PRO A 280 34.42 -33.71 63.37
C PRO A 280 34.05 -32.19 63.44
N LEU A 281 32.72 -31.93 63.33
CA LEU A 281 31.94 -30.74 63.79
C LEU A 281 32.18 -29.41 63.02
N ASN A 282 31.20 -28.56 62.68
CA ASN A 282 29.99 -28.18 63.41
C ASN A 282 28.95 -27.48 62.50
N ARG A 283 27.72 -27.41 63.02
CA ARG A 283 26.46 -26.88 62.48
C ARG A 283 26.39 -25.35 62.18
N LEU A 284 25.38 -25.05 61.34
CA LEU A 284 24.39 -23.96 61.39
C LEU A 284 24.74 -22.55 60.87
N SER A 285 23.79 -22.08 60.06
CA SER A 285 23.58 -20.75 59.48
C SER A 285 23.40 -19.64 60.52
N PRO A 286 23.39 -18.39 60.04
CA PRO A 286 22.23 -17.51 60.20
C PRO A 286 21.41 -17.37 58.91
#